data_AF-A0AAP0LS35-F1
#
_entry.id   AF-A0AAP0LS35-F1
#
_cell.length_a   1.000
_cell.length_b   1.000
_cell.length_c   1.000
_cell.angle_alpha   90.00
_cell.angle_beta   90.00
_cell.angle_gamma   90.00
#
_symmetry.space_group_name_H-M   'P 1'
#
loop_
_entity.id
_entity.type
_entity.pdbx_description
1 polymer ?
#
loop_
_entity_poly.entity_id
_entity_poly.type
_entity_poly.pdbx_seq_one_letter_code
_entity_poly.pdbx_strand_id
1 'polypeptide(L)'
;MESLQEVHEVEELDEVENNLEEDIGKCHNIETEREVIDKPKIGILFDNANEMFTYYKTYGKQEGFLVKRRTCKKGSDGIVKYVTFVCGRNGSFESMSSNILKPQPIGKTSCHARVGGRVNKEGKWELRTLDLEHNHGVSPSKTKYFRCNRFIDPRVKRQIINNDRAGIRVNKNYNSCVVEAGGHDNI
;
A
#
# COMPACT_ATOMS: atom_id res chain seq x y z
N MET A 1 33.11 3.55 -32.62
CA MET A 1 33.74 2.89 -31.47
C MET A 1 33.67 3.90 -30.34
N GLU A 2 32.58 3.84 -29.58
CA GLU A 2 32.44 3.04 -28.33
C GLU A 2 32.72 4.00 -27.15
N SER A 3 31.66 4.44 -26.45
CA SER A 3 31.12 3.83 -25.22
C SER A 3 32.02 4.16 -24.02
N LEU A 4 31.59 4.59 -22.85
CA LEU A 4 30.30 4.76 -22.19
C LEU A 4 30.56 5.80 -21.08
N GLN A 5 29.58 6.66 -20.84
CA GLN A 5 29.55 7.58 -19.70
C GLN A 5 28.52 6.99 -18.73
N GLU A 6 28.98 6.43 -17.62
CA GLU A 6 28.12 5.88 -16.58
C GLU A 6 28.74 6.16 -15.22
N VAL A 7 28.18 7.14 -14.50
CA VAL A 7 28.04 7.11 -13.03
C VAL A 7 27.11 8.24 -12.60
N HIS A 8 26.37 7.97 -11.51
CA HIS A 8 25.49 8.82 -10.71
C HIS A 8 24.01 8.95 -11.13
N GLU A 9 23.18 8.08 -10.54
CA GLU A 9 21.93 8.47 -9.86
C GLU A 9 21.36 7.25 -9.12
N VAL A 10 21.70 7.09 -7.83
CA VAL A 10 21.07 6.09 -6.93
C VAL A 10 20.88 6.65 -5.53
N GLU A 11 20.31 7.85 -5.41
CA GLU A 11 19.80 8.36 -4.14
C GLU A 11 18.58 9.25 -4.41
N GLU A 12 17.37 8.67 -4.55
CA GLU A 12 16.10 9.42 -4.45
C GLU A 12 14.86 8.49 -4.59
N LEU A 13 14.69 7.48 -3.72
CA LEU A 13 13.47 6.64 -3.74
C LEU A 13 12.72 6.50 -2.40
N ASP A 14 13.15 7.18 -1.34
CA ASP A 14 12.51 7.06 -0.02
C ASP A 14 11.66 8.28 0.42
N GLU A 15 11.67 9.40 -0.32
CA GLU A 15 10.98 10.63 0.14
C GLU A 15 9.63 10.93 -0.53
N VAL A 16 9.19 10.16 -1.55
CA VAL A 16 7.96 10.47 -2.31
C VAL A 16 6.70 9.74 -1.84
N GLU A 17 6.75 8.95 -0.76
CA GLU A 17 5.52 8.38 -0.15
C GLU A 17 4.78 9.36 0.79
N ASN A 18 5.30 10.56 1.05
CA ASN A 18 4.74 11.48 2.06
C ASN A 18 3.85 12.62 1.54
N ASN A 19 3.51 12.71 0.25
CA ASN A 19 2.76 13.85 -0.30
C ASN A 19 1.35 13.52 -0.84
N LEU A 20 0.71 12.44 -0.38
CA LEU A 20 -0.70 12.14 -0.76
C LEU A 20 -1.64 11.92 0.45
N GLU A 21 -1.26 12.35 1.66
CA GLU A 21 -2.16 12.34 2.83
C GLU A 21 -2.82 13.70 3.10
N GLU A 22 -2.63 14.69 2.23
CA GLU A 22 -3.40 15.94 2.31
C GLU A 22 -4.59 15.87 1.35
N ASP A 23 -5.77 15.87 1.98
CA ASP A 23 -7.09 16.15 1.40
C ASP A 23 -8.04 14.95 1.17
N ILE A 24 -8.35 14.22 2.25
CA ILE A 24 -9.73 13.71 2.46
C ILE A 24 -10.13 14.01 3.90
N GLY A 25 -10.32 15.30 4.16
CA GLY A 25 -11.15 15.79 5.26
C GLY A 25 -12.63 15.58 4.93
N LYS A 26 -13.13 14.35 5.07
CA LYS A 26 -14.57 14.14 5.27
C LYS A 26 -14.81 12.92 6.14
N CYS A 27 -15.20 13.24 7.37
CA CYS A 27 -15.68 12.32 8.37
C CYS A 27 -16.87 11.50 7.84
N HIS A 28 -16.71 10.18 7.88
CA HIS A 28 -17.85 9.30 8.05
C HIS A 28 -17.41 8.17 8.96
N ASN A 29 -17.99 8.15 10.17
CA ASN A 29 -18.08 6.94 10.97
C ASN A 29 -18.87 5.96 10.13
N ILE A 30 -18.19 5.09 9.39
CA ILE A 30 -18.81 3.94 8.78
C ILE A 30 -18.32 2.76 9.60
N GLU A 31 -19.18 2.26 10.47
CA GLU A 31 -19.23 0.84 10.78
C GLU A 31 -19.23 0.13 9.43
N THR A 32 -18.04 -0.20 8.93
CA THR A 32 -17.89 -0.61 7.54
C THR A 32 -18.42 -2.03 7.49
N GLU A 33 -19.68 -2.17 7.07
CA GLU A 33 -20.08 -3.30 6.25
C GLU A 33 -18.89 -3.56 5.32
N ARG A 34 -18.24 -4.72 5.50
CA ARG A 34 -17.07 -5.04 4.70
C ARG A 34 -17.58 -5.14 3.27
N GLU A 35 -17.42 -4.07 2.49
CA GLU A 35 -17.69 -4.10 1.06
C GLU A 35 -16.83 -5.23 0.49
N VAL A 36 -17.49 -6.35 0.20
CA VAL A 36 -16.83 -7.50 -0.41
C VAL A 36 -16.61 -7.11 -1.86
N ILE A 37 -15.35 -6.94 -2.23
CA ILE A 37 -14.97 -6.57 -3.57
C ILE A 37 -14.84 -7.86 -4.40
N ASP A 38 -15.50 -7.85 -5.54
CA ASP A 38 -15.38 -8.92 -6.52
C ASP A 38 -13.97 -9.03 -7.07
N LYS A 39 -13.59 -10.26 -7.42
CA LYS A 39 -12.29 -10.56 -8.02
C LYS A 39 -12.06 -9.68 -9.27
N PRO A 40 -10.90 -9.01 -9.38
CA PRO A 40 -10.58 -8.16 -10.52
C PRO A 40 -10.67 -8.94 -11.83
N LYS A 41 -11.19 -8.26 -12.86
CA LYS A 41 -11.34 -8.76 -14.23
C LYS A 41 -10.73 -7.78 -15.21
N ILE A 42 -10.24 -8.30 -16.33
CA ILE A 42 -9.75 -7.48 -17.44
C ILE A 42 -10.93 -6.69 -18.03
N GLY A 43 -10.69 -5.43 -18.38
CA GLY A 43 -11.69 -4.54 -18.99
C GLY A 43 -12.45 -3.64 -18.01
N ILE A 44 -12.20 -3.73 -16.70
CA ILE A 44 -12.75 -2.77 -15.74
C ILE A 44 -12.18 -1.38 -16.05
N LEU A 45 -13.05 -0.37 -16.06
CA LEU A 45 -12.73 1.02 -16.32
C LEU A 45 -12.76 1.82 -15.02
N PHE A 46 -11.80 2.72 -14.86
CA PHE A 46 -11.68 3.68 -13.77
C PHE A 46 -11.51 5.08 -14.35
N ASP A 47 -11.91 6.10 -13.61
CA ASP A 47 -11.71 7.48 -14.05
C ASP A 47 -10.24 7.87 -13.85
N ASN A 48 -9.62 7.45 -12.74
CA ASN A 48 -8.25 7.85 -12.38
C ASN A 48 -7.36 6.64 -12.01
N ALA A 49 -6.03 6.78 -12.18
CA ALA A 49 -5.07 5.76 -11.73
C ALA A 49 -5.11 5.51 -10.21
N ASN A 50 -5.44 6.53 -9.42
CA ASN A 50 -5.58 6.42 -7.98
C ASN A 50 -6.82 5.60 -7.58
N GLU A 51 -7.92 5.71 -8.32
CA GLU A 51 -9.13 4.91 -8.10
C GLU A 51 -8.83 3.43 -8.34
N MET A 52 -8.17 3.13 -9.47
CA MET A 52 -7.69 1.78 -9.77
C MET A 52 -6.74 1.23 -8.69
N PHE A 53 -5.87 2.08 -8.14
CA PHE A 53 -4.98 1.71 -7.04
C PHE A 53 -5.76 1.40 -5.76
N THR A 54 -6.74 2.24 -5.40
CA THR A 54 -7.60 2.03 -4.22
C THR A 54 -8.41 0.75 -4.35
N TYR A 55 -8.99 0.48 -5.53
CA TYR A 55 -9.69 -0.76 -5.84
C TYR A 55 -8.79 -2.00 -5.65
N TYR A 56 -7.57 -1.98 -6.18
CA TYR A 56 -6.67 -3.14 -6.01
C TYR A 56 -6.13 -3.24 -4.58
N LYS A 57 -5.89 -2.12 -3.89
CA LYS A 57 -5.46 -2.08 -2.47
C LYS A 57 -6.52 -2.68 -1.55
N THR A 58 -7.79 -2.36 -1.78
CA THR A 58 -8.92 -2.91 -1.02
C THR A 58 -9.11 -4.40 -1.29
N TYR A 59 -9.02 -4.85 -2.54
CA TYR A 59 -8.95 -6.27 -2.88
C TYR A 59 -7.77 -6.98 -2.18
N GLY A 60 -6.57 -6.39 -2.19
CA GLY A 60 -5.42 -6.93 -1.48
C GLY A 60 -5.63 -7.05 0.03
N LYS A 61 -6.32 -6.07 0.64
CA LYS A 61 -6.71 -6.11 2.07
C LYS A 61 -7.73 -7.23 2.33
N GLN A 62 -8.66 -7.48 1.43
CA GLN A 62 -9.61 -8.59 1.53
C GLN A 62 -8.91 -9.95 1.43
N GLU A 63 -8.02 -10.13 0.46
CA GLU A 63 -7.35 -11.40 0.19
C GLU A 63 -6.14 -11.68 1.11
N GLY A 64 -5.58 -10.65 1.73
CA GLY A 64 -4.52 -10.84 2.71
C GLY A 64 -3.10 -10.47 2.29
N PHE A 65 -2.94 -9.58 1.31
CA PHE A 65 -1.64 -9.17 0.79
C PHE A 65 -1.50 -7.65 0.64
N LEU A 66 -0.24 -7.21 0.57
CA LEU A 66 0.13 -5.81 0.38
C LEU A 66 0.14 -5.46 -1.10
N VAL A 67 -0.33 -4.27 -1.44
CA VAL A 67 -0.25 -3.73 -2.81
C VAL A 67 0.70 -2.54 -2.82
N LYS A 68 1.60 -2.50 -3.80
CA LYS A 68 2.48 -1.35 -4.04
C LYS A 68 2.49 -0.98 -5.52
N ARG A 69 2.76 0.29 -5.82
CA ARG A 69 3.01 0.75 -7.19
C ARG A 69 4.43 0.34 -7.60
N ARG A 70 4.57 -0.34 -8.74
CA ARG A 70 5.88 -0.78 -9.24
C ARG A 70 6.43 0.15 -10.31
N THR A 71 5.60 0.49 -11.29
CA THR A 71 6.00 1.33 -12.41
C THR A 71 4.88 2.28 -12.80
N CYS A 72 5.26 3.48 -13.21
CA CYS A 72 4.44 4.39 -13.97
C CYS A 72 5.22 4.75 -15.24
N LYS A 73 4.59 4.70 -16.41
CA LYS A 73 5.21 5.14 -17.66
C LYS A 73 4.42 6.31 -18.24
N LYS A 74 5.14 7.40 -18.49
CA LYS A 74 4.62 8.58 -19.17
C LYS A 74 4.64 8.36 -20.69
N GLY A 75 3.64 8.88 -21.37
CA GLY A 75 3.65 8.99 -22.83
C GLY A 75 4.59 10.10 -23.29
N SER A 76 4.66 10.31 -24.61
CA SER A 76 5.31 11.45 -25.26
C SER A 76 4.89 12.79 -24.66
N ASP A 77 3.63 12.88 -24.25
CA ASP A 77 2.98 14.11 -23.80
C ASP A 77 3.25 14.40 -22.31
N GLY A 78 4.14 13.64 -21.65
CA GLY A 78 4.46 13.78 -20.23
C GLY A 78 3.41 13.22 -19.26
N ILE A 79 2.22 12.85 -19.76
CA ILE A 79 1.12 12.27 -18.97
C ILE A 79 1.34 10.78 -18.73
N VAL A 80 1.09 10.29 -17.52
CA VAL A 80 1.16 8.86 -17.18
C VAL A 80 0.10 8.09 -17.97
N LYS A 81 0.53 7.20 -18.87
CA LYS A 81 -0.37 6.36 -19.69
C LYS A 81 -0.42 4.91 -19.25
N TYR A 82 0.53 4.46 -18.43
CA TYR A 82 0.61 3.09 -17.93
C TYR A 82 0.97 3.05 -16.46
N VAL A 83 0.32 2.17 -15.71
CA VAL A 83 0.66 1.88 -14.31
C VAL A 83 0.68 0.37 -14.08
N THR A 84 1.53 -0.08 -13.17
CA THR A 84 1.53 -1.46 -12.69
C THR A 84 1.58 -1.49 -11.18
N PHE A 85 0.62 -2.20 -10.58
CA PHE A 85 0.52 -2.47 -9.17
C PHE A 85 0.89 -3.94 -8.90
N VAL A 86 1.67 -4.19 -7.86
CA VAL A 86 2.20 -5.53 -7.57
C VAL A 86 2.02 -5.88 -6.10
N CYS A 87 2.14 -7.17 -5.79
CA CYS A 87 2.23 -7.62 -4.41
C CYS A 87 3.43 -6.98 -3.67
N GLY A 88 3.31 -6.69 -2.38
CA GLY A 88 4.39 -6.15 -1.55
C GLY A 88 5.62 -7.05 -1.52
N ARG A 89 5.41 -8.37 -1.58
CA ARG A 89 6.47 -9.41 -1.64
C ARG A 89 7.09 -9.58 -3.03
N ASN A 90 6.72 -8.74 -4.00
CA ASN A 90 7.33 -8.72 -5.33
C ASN A 90 8.79 -8.22 -5.29
N GLY A 91 9.62 -8.85 -6.13
CA GLY A 91 11.06 -8.63 -6.22
C GLY A 91 11.86 -9.71 -5.51
N SER A 92 13.17 -9.77 -5.75
CA SER A 92 14.12 -10.52 -4.94
C SER A 92 14.68 -9.62 -3.85
N PHE A 93 15.12 -10.23 -2.76
CA PHE A 93 16.03 -9.60 -1.81
C PHE A 93 17.39 -10.27 -1.98
N GLU A 94 18.39 -9.48 -2.31
CA GLU A 94 19.80 -9.90 -2.29
C GLU A 94 20.42 -9.24 -1.07
N SER A 95 20.83 -10.04 -0.08
CA SER A 95 21.49 -9.51 1.11
C SER A 95 22.89 -9.03 0.73
N MET A 96 23.13 -7.71 0.78
CA MET A 96 24.48 -7.15 0.66
C MET A 96 25.32 -7.41 1.93
N SER A 97 24.70 -7.86 3.03
CA SER A 97 25.40 -8.22 4.25
C SER A 97 25.97 -9.63 4.16
N SER A 98 27.29 -9.74 4.21
CA SER A 98 28.03 -11.01 4.39
C SER A 98 27.87 -11.61 5.79
N ASN A 99 27.23 -10.90 6.73
CA ASN A 99 27.09 -11.30 8.12
C ASN A 99 25.98 -12.35 8.30
N ILE A 100 26.35 -13.63 8.18
CA ILE A 100 25.46 -14.80 8.31
C ILE A 100 24.73 -14.84 9.67
N LEU A 101 25.31 -14.22 10.70
CA LEU A 101 24.75 -14.18 12.06
C LEU A 101 23.60 -13.17 12.25
N LYS A 102 23.35 -12.28 11.28
CA LYS A 102 22.22 -11.34 11.29
C LYS A 102 21.46 -11.42 9.98
N PRO A 103 20.78 -12.55 9.70
CA PRO A 103 19.95 -12.65 8.51
C PRO A 103 18.84 -11.60 8.57
N GLN A 104 18.82 -10.69 7.61
CA GLN A 104 17.70 -9.78 7.43
C GLN A 104 16.47 -10.60 7.02
N PRO A 105 15.29 -10.34 7.61
CA PRO A 105 14.08 -11.07 7.24
C PRO A 105 13.79 -10.90 5.75
N ILE A 106 13.75 -12.02 5.03
CA ILE A 106 13.46 -12.06 3.60
C ILE A 106 11.98 -11.72 3.40
N GLY A 107 11.68 -10.42 3.29
CA GLY A 107 10.32 -9.93 3.07
C GLY A 107 9.83 -10.09 1.62
N LYS A 108 10.75 -10.33 0.67
CA LYS A 108 10.47 -10.43 -0.76
C LYS A 108 10.62 -11.88 -1.22
N THR A 109 9.61 -12.39 -1.93
CA THR A 109 9.53 -13.80 -2.35
C THR A 109 9.46 -13.93 -3.86
N SER A 110 9.91 -12.93 -4.63
CA SER A 110 9.74 -12.86 -6.09
C SER A 110 8.30 -13.06 -6.57
N CYS A 111 7.31 -12.68 -5.75
CA CYS A 111 5.90 -12.84 -6.09
C CYS A 111 5.53 -12.12 -7.40
N HIS A 112 4.86 -12.81 -8.32
CA HIS A 112 4.49 -12.27 -9.64
C HIS A 112 3.08 -11.66 -9.71
N ALA A 113 2.28 -11.79 -8.65
CA ALA A 113 0.94 -11.21 -8.60
C ALA A 113 0.96 -9.70 -8.86
N ARG A 114 0.23 -9.26 -9.89
CA ARG A 114 0.19 -7.89 -10.39
C ARG A 114 -1.08 -7.56 -11.14
N VAL A 115 -1.38 -6.27 -11.16
CA VAL A 115 -2.42 -5.67 -11.98
C VAL A 115 -1.82 -4.51 -12.76
N GLY A 116 -2.10 -4.44 -14.05
CA GLY A 116 -1.62 -3.39 -14.95
C GLY A 116 -2.78 -2.63 -15.59
N GLY A 117 -2.65 -1.31 -15.63
CA GLY A 117 -3.63 -0.40 -16.19
C GLY A 117 -3.05 0.48 -17.29
N ARG A 118 -3.89 0.84 -18.27
CA ARG A 118 -3.53 1.78 -19.33
C ARG A 118 -4.67 2.77 -19.57
N VAL A 119 -4.33 4.01 -19.93
CA VAL A 119 -5.31 5.00 -20.41
C VAL A 119 -5.80 4.62 -21.81
N ASN A 120 -7.11 4.55 -21.98
CA ASN A 120 -7.80 4.30 -23.23
C ASN A 120 -7.95 5.57 -24.09
N LYS A 121 -8.43 5.41 -25.32
CA LYS A 121 -8.67 6.53 -26.25
C LYS A 121 -9.65 7.56 -25.70
N GLU A 122 -10.55 7.13 -24.82
CA GLU A 122 -11.54 7.97 -24.12
C GLU A 122 -10.99 8.66 -22.86
N GLY A 123 -9.72 8.46 -22.53
CA GLY A 123 -9.10 9.05 -21.33
C GLY A 123 -9.32 8.27 -20.03
N LYS A 124 -10.14 7.21 -20.05
CA LYS A 124 -10.37 6.32 -18.90
C LYS A 124 -9.26 5.30 -18.70
N TRP A 125 -9.04 4.87 -17.45
CA TRP A 125 -8.08 3.83 -17.09
C TRP A 125 -8.70 2.45 -17.21
N GLU A 126 -8.14 1.61 -18.08
CA GLU A 126 -8.57 0.23 -18.28
C GLU A 126 -7.59 -0.77 -17.66
N LEU A 127 -8.11 -1.73 -16.90
CA LEU A 127 -7.35 -2.87 -16.39
C LEU A 127 -7.06 -3.85 -17.54
N ARG A 128 -5.78 -3.99 -17.92
CA ARG A 128 -5.34 -4.82 -19.06
C ARG A 128 -4.46 -6.01 -18.72
N THR A 129 -3.78 -5.96 -17.57
CA THR A 129 -2.91 -7.06 -17.13
C THR A 129 -3.38 -7.51 -15.76
N LEU A 130 -3.49 -8.82 -15.58
CA LEU A 130 -4.03 -9.41 -14.36
C LEU A 130 -3.34 -10.76 -14.10
N ASP A 131 -2.52 -10.79 -13.05
CA ASP A 131 -1.91 -12.01 -12.50
C ASP A 131 -2.25 -12.05 -11.01
N LEU A 132 -3.06 -13.02 -10.58
CA LEU A 132 -3.56 -13.09 -9.19
C LEU A 132 -2.94 -14.25 -8.37
N GLU A 133 -2.12 -15.06 -9.00
CA GLU A 133 -1.46 -16.18 -8.34
C GLU A 133 -0.29 -15.71 -7.48
N HIS A 134 -0.29 -16.15 -6.22
CA HIS A 134 0.78 -15.88 -5.26
C HIS A 134 1.63 -17.12 -5.04
N ASN A 135 2.94 -16.92 -4.92
CA ASN A 135 3.89 -17.97 -4.54
C ASN A 135 4.15 -18.03 -3.03
N HIS A 136 3.29 -17.40 -2.24
CA HIS A 136 3.37 -17.36 -0.78
C HIS A 136 1.97 -17.36 -0.18
N GLY A 137 1.84 -17.75 1.08
CA GLY A 137 0.57 -17.65 1.81
C GLY A 137 0.10 -16.20 1.91
N VAL A 138 -1.18 -15.99 1.62
CA VAL A 138 -1.92 -14.74 1.86
C VAL A 138 -2.88 -14.97 3.03
N SER A 139 -3.09 -13.97 3.88
CA SER A 139 -3.86 -14.13 5.12
C SER A 139 -4.67 -12.86 5.43
N PRO A 140 -5.98 -12.85 5.20
CA PRO A 140 -6.86 -11.71 5.47
C PRO A 140 -6.77 -11.23 6.93
N SER A 141 -6.67 -12.16 7.88
CA SER A 141 -6.53 -11.90 9.32
C SER A 141 -5.27 -11.10 9.70
N LYS A 142 -4.21 -11.15 8.88
CA LYS A 142 -2.93 -10.48 9.17
C LYS A 142 -2.88 -9.06 8.61
N THR A 143 -3.87 -8.65 7.81
CA THR A 143 -3.84 -7.37 7.11
C THR A 143 -3.93 -6.15 8.02
N LYS A 144 -4.51 -6.30 9.21
CA LYS A 144 -4.56 -5.23 10.24
C LYS A 144 -3.18 -4.84 10.76
N TYR A 145 -2.22 -5.75 10.72
CA TYR A 145 -0.86 -5.49 11.21
C TYR A 145 0.03 -4.79 10.18
N PHE A 146 -0.39 -4.74 8.92
CA PHE A 146 0.35 -4.09 7.84
C PHE A 146 0.38 -2.58 8.01
N ARG A 147 1.58 -1.98 7.94
CA ARG A 147 1.79 -0.54 8.16
C ARG A 147 0.87 0.34 7.29
N CYS A 148 0.68 -0.01 6.02
CA CYS A 148 -0.13 0.74 5.06
C CYS A 148 -1.66 0.65 5.29
N ASN A 149 -2.09 -0.21 6.21
CA ASN A 149 -3.49 -0.41 6.61
C ASN A 149 -3.78 0.13 8.01
N ARG A 150 -2.76 0.58 8.76
CA ARG A 150 -2.94 1.20 10.06
C ARG A 150 -3.54 2.58 9.84
N PHE A 151 -4.69 2.81 10.45
CA PHE A 151 -5.37 4.09 10.44
C PHE A 151 -5.71 4.43 11.88
N ILE A 152 -5.33 5.63 12.32
CA ILE A 152 -5.74 6.15 13.63
C ILE A 152 -6.76 7.23 13.34
N ASP A 153 -7.95 7.05 13.91
CA ASP A 153 -9.00 8.05 13.79
C ASP A 153 -8.50 9.42 14.31
N PRO A 154 -8.72 10.53 13.60
CA PRO A 154 -8.25 11.85 14.01
C PRO A 154 -8.72 12.30 15.40
N ARG A 155 -9.89 11.85 15.88
CA ARG A 155 -10.36 12.10 17.26
C ARG A 155 -9.47 11.36 18.25
N VAL A 156 -9.20 10.07 18.01
CA VAL A 156 -8.32 9.25 18.84
C VAL A 156 -6.90 9.80 18.84
N LYS A 157 -6.38 10.21 17.67
CA LYS A 157 -5.07 10.87 17.55
C LYS A 157 -4.98 12.13 18.41
N ARG A 158 -6.00 13.00 18.37
CA ARG A 158 -6.06 14.21 19.22
C ARG A 158 -6.10 13.87 20.71
N GLN A 159 -6.88 12.87 21.11
CA GLN A 159 -6.95 12.40 22.49
C GLN A 159 -5.58 11.88 22.97
N ILE A 160 -4.90 11.08 22.16
CA ILE A 160 -3.57 10.56 22.46
C ILE A 160 -2.57 11.70 22.71
N ILE A 161 -2.56 12.71 21.83
CA ILE A 161 -1.69 13.89 21.95
C ILE A 161 -1.99 14.71 23.21
N ASN A 162 -3.28 14.90 23.53
CA ASN A 162 -3.67 15.65 24.73
C ASN A 162 -3.27 14.91 26.02
N ASN A 163 -3.43 13.58 26.03
CA ASN A 163 -3.05 12.74 27.16
C ASN A 163 -1.52 12.74 27.37
N ASP A 164 -0.75 12.73 26.29
CA ASP A 164 0.71 12.87 26.35
C ASP A 164 1.13 14.22 26.94
N ARG A 165 0.51 15.33 26.50
CA ARG A 165 0.71 16.68 27.06
C ARG A 165 0.36 16.76 28.55
N ALA A 166 -0.61 15.98 29.01
CA ALA A 166 -1.00 15.89 30.41
C ALA A 166 -0.08 14.98 31.25
N GLY A 167 0.95 14.37 30.64
CA GLY A 167 1.88 13.47 31.33
C GLY A 167 1.32 12.07 31.60
N ILE A 168 0.23 11.67 30.92
CA ILE A 168 -0.35 10.33 31.07
C ILE A 168 0.58 9.33 30.39
N ARG A 169 1.01 8.31 31.14
CA ARG A 169 1.86 7.24 30.62
C ARG A 169 1.21 6.55 29.41
N VAL A 170 2.02 6.27 28.39
CA VAL A 170 1.59 5.67 27.11
C VAL A 170 0.77 4.38 27.30
N ASN A 171 1.15 3.51 28.24
CA ASN A 171 0.41 2.27 28.49
C ASN A 171 -1.03 2.50 29.00
N LYS A 172 -1.25 3.54 29.80
CA LYS A 172 -2.59 3.92 30.28
C LYS A 172 -3.41 4.57 29.18
N ASN A 173 -2.77 5.41 28.37
CA ASN A 173 -3.38 6.05 27.22
C ASN A 173 -3.84 5.02 26.18
N TYR A 174 -2.98 4.06 25.83
CA TYR A 174 -3.32 2.94 24.95
C TYR A 174 -4.44 2.07 25.53
N ASN A 175 -4.35 1.69 26.81
CA ASN A 175 -5.41 0.90 27.44
C ASN A 175 -6.77 1.61 27.43
N SER A 176 -6.81 2.94 27.56
CA SER A 176 -8.06 3.71 27.40
C SER A 176 -8.65 3.51 26.01
N CYS A 177 -7.81 3.60 24.97
CA CYS A 177 -8.24 3.37 23.58
C CYS A 177 -8.73 1.93 23.37
N VAL A 178 -8.06 0.93 23.97
CA VAL A 178 -8.45 -0.49 23.87
C VAL A 178 -9.83 -0.72 24.52
N VAL A 179 -10.05 -0.13 25.69
CA VAL A 179 -11.32 -0.24 26.43
C VAL A 179 -12.45 0.43 25.65
N GLU A 180 -12.21 1.62 25.11
CA GLU A 180 -13.18 2.33 24.25
C GLU A 180 -13.53 1.53 22.99
N ALA A 181 -12.56 0.84 22.38
CA ALA A 181 -12.76 0.00 21.20
C ALA A 181 -13.38 -1.38 21.53
N GLY A 182 -13.55 -1.73 22.81
CA GLY A 182 -14.11 -3.02 23.24
C GLY A 182 -13.17 -4.22 23.10
N GLY A 183 -11.86 -3.99 23.01
CA GLY A 183 -10.85 -5.05 22.96
C GLY A 183 -9.68 -4.76 22.01
N HIS A 184 -8.63 -5.57 22.13
CA HIS A 184 -7.39 -5.42 21.33
C HIS A 184 -7.59 -5.73 19.85
N ASP A 185 -8.61 -6.51 19.51
CA ASP A 185 -8.88 -6.87 18.11
C ASP A 185 -9.50 -5.74 17.30
N ASN A 186 -10.03 -4.72 17.97
CA ASN A 186 -10.75 -3.59 17.39
C ASN A 186 -9.91 -2.30 17.34
N ILE A 187 -8.63 -2.36 17.72
CA ILE A 187 -7.66 -1.25 17.63
C ILE A 187 -6.87 -1.29 16.32
#